data_AF-A0A7V5H0W0-F1
#
_entry.id   AF-A0A7V5H0W0-F1
#
_cell.length_a   1.000
_cell.length_b   1.000
_cell.length_c   1.000
_cell.angle_alpha   90.00
_cell.angle_beta   90.00
_cell.angle_gamma   90.00
#
_symmetry.space_group_name_H-M   'P 1'
#
loop_
_entity.id
_entity.type
_entity.pdbx_description
1 polymer ?
#
loop_
_entity_poly.entity_id
_entity_poly.type
_entity_poly.pdbx_seq_one_letter_code
_entity_poly.pdbx_strand_id
1 'polypeptide(L)'
;MDTRVDFPAHRARLLSMASKNQLRRIGHSLYIILTFLLLLGLSVVIAEAADVILVQKGSSIQATIDQAPAGATIELAQGMWQESLMIEKSLSIRGRGPGETIIMGKDAGHPVIWIAPEGVQTMSVTISGIAISAGGNDCADEERSICADGILVEGRATVSIDDVSLTGSYAGIRLISSANAAITRTTILSNTYGIVIAEQARAQISDCTISNNAKDGMLIADSAQVELVNNRITGNARTGISIDIPPCYDTTRSFSGVVIGRNNAVTGPAADNNGAVICPPGLSLVSSRSGGFYPASAGERMISSLPAAPPVEGNSDAPVTILEFTDFTCPYCNKFTTETLPQIEENYIDTGKAKLYFLPFPVHGETAFRAAEAAFCAQEQGLFWDFQRLLIAQYKVRGNTVITPYWLAAIAAATGANHDQFLDSLTTGAYASAVRSTIRLGEELGVDGTPTFFINGREIPGAAPYEVFAQMIDAELAEK
;
A
#
# COMPACT_ATOMS: atom_id res chain seq x y z
N MET A 1 -37.59 -40.74 -58.47
CA MET A 1 -38.36 -41.90 -58.98
C MET A 1 -37.34 -42.84 -59.57
N ASP A 2 -37.04 -44.01 -59.03
CA ASP A 2 -37.97 -44.97 -58.46
C ASP A 2 -37.28 -45.84 -57.39
N THR A 3 -38.08 -46.25 -56.42
CA THR A 3 -37.78 -47.02 -55.21
C THR A 3 -38.10 -48.50 -55.41
N ARG A 4 -37.42 -49.41 -54.68
CA ARG A 4 -37.95 -50.65 -54.02
C ARG A 4 -36.74 -51.48 -53.51
N VAL A 5 -36.49 -51.65 -52.20
CA VAL A 5 -37.21 -52.44 -51.15
C VAL A 5 -37.04 -53.95 -51.34
N ASP A 6 -36.28 -54.65 -50.47
CA ASP A 6 -36.84 -55.56 -49.44
C ASP A 6 -35.78 -56.26 -48.53
N PHE A 7 -36.16 -56.43 -47.25
CA PHE A 7 -35.56 -57.25 -46.15
C PHE A 7 -36.25 -58.65 -46.15
N PRO A 8 -35.84 -59.75 -45.43
CA PRO A 8 -35.57 -59.77 -43.97
C PRO A 8 -34.73 -60.93 -43.30
N ALA A 9 -34.38 -60.67 -42.03
CA ALA A 9 -34.38 -61.53 -40.82
C ALA A 9 -33.74 -62.94 -40.75
N HIS A 10 -32.81 -63.15 -39.78
CA HIS A 10 -33.13 -63.88 -38.52
C HIS A 10 -31.96 -63.96 -37.49
N ARG A 11 -32.31 -63.62 -36.22
CA ARG A 11 -31.90 -64.20 -34.89
C ARG A 11 -30.41 -64.46 -34.56
N ALA A 12 -29.92 -64.40 -33.32
CA ALA A 12 -30.27 -63.80 -32.03
C ALA A 12 -29.21 -64.28 -31.00
N ARG A 13 -28.90 -63.43 -30.01
CA ARG A 13 -28.29 -63.70 -28.68
C ARG A 13 -26.80 -64.05 -28.59
N LEU A 14 -26.03 -63.12 -28.01
CA LEU A 14 -25.51 -63.24 -26.63
C LEU A 14 -25.21 -61.83 -26.05
N LEU A 15 -25.67 -61.64 -24.80
CA LEU A 15 -25.51 -60.45 -23.93
C LEU A 15 -24.01 -60.26 -23.57
N SER A 16 -23.50 -59.10 -23.14
CA SER A 16 -23.80 -58.56 -21.81
C SER A 16 -23.00 -57.28 -21.49
N MET A 17 -23.72 -56.25 -21.01
CA MET A 17 -23.34 -55.31 -19.94
C MET A 17 -21.97 -54.60 -19.96
N ALA A 18 -21.84 -53.52 -20.74
CA ALA A 18 -20.92 -52.42 -20.42
C ALA A 18 -21.25 -51.14 -21.22
N SER A 19 -22.36 -50.45 -20.92
CA SER A 19 -22.58 -49.12 -21.54
C SER A 19 -23.63 -48.22 -20.86
N LYS A 20 -24.59 -48.77 -20.09
CA LYS A 20 -25.70 -47.92 -19.59
C LYS A 20 -25.39 -47.07 -18.35
N ASN A 21 -24.28 -47.28 -17.64
CA ASN A 21 -23.90 -46.47 -16.47
C ASN A 21 -22.94 -45.30 -16.77
N GLN A 22 -22.36 -45.23 -17.98
CA GLN A 22 -21.46 -44.14 -18.38
C GLN A 22 -22.22 -42.92 -18.94
N LEU A 23 -23.34 -43.12 -19.63
CA LEU A 23 -24.08 -42.03 -20.28
C LEU A 23 -25.03 -41.24 -19.35
N ARG A 24 -25.39 -41.79 -18.17
CA ARG A 24 -26.19 -41.05 -17.18
C ARG A 24 -25.38 -40.07 -16.30
N ARG A 25 -24.04 -40.21 -16.26
CA ARG A 25 -23.16 -39.31 -15.50
C ARG A 25 -22.79 -38.03 -16.28
N ILE A 26 -22.85 -38.05 -17.60
CA ILE A 26 -22.46 -36.89 -18.43
C ILE A 26 -23.60 -35.85 -18.50
N GLY A 27 -24.87 -36.28 -18.45
CA GLY A 27 -26.02 -35.37 -18.47
C GLY A 27 -26.26 -34.57 -17.18
N HIS A 28 -25.89 -35.11 -16.01
CA HIS A 28 -25.99 -34.36 -14.74
C HIS A 28 -24.82 -33.40 -14.53
N SER A 29 -23.62 -33.73 -15.04
CA SER A 29 -22.46 -32.83 -14.94
C SER A 29 -22.61 -31.58 -15.82
N LEU A 30 -23.28 -31.67 -16.98
CA LEU A 30 -23.46 -30.50 -17.85
C LEU A 30 -24.54 -29.53 -17.34
N TYR A 31 -25.58 -30.02 -16.65
CA TYR A 31 -26.64 -29.17 -16.08
C TYR A 31 -26.22 -28.51 -14.75
N ILE A 32 -25.39 -29.18 -13.94
CA ILE A 32 -24.84 -28.61 -12.70
C ILE A 32 -23.81 -27.52 -13.01
N ILE A 33 -22.99 -27.67 -14.06
CA ILE A 33 -22.02 -26.62 -14.45
C ILE A 33 -22.73 -25.36 -14.96
N LEU A 34 -23.85 -25.50 -15.69
CA LEU A 34 -24.61 -24.35 -16.21
C LEU A 34 -25.48 -23.65 -15.14
N THR A 35 -25.87 -24.35 -14.06
CA THR A 35 -26.59 -23.73 -12.93
C THR A 35 -25.67 -23.22 -11.82
N PHE A 36 -24.45 -23.75 -11.66
CA PHE A 36 -23.45 -23.17 -10.74
C PHE A 36 -22.86 -21.84 -11.24
N LEU A 37 -22.85 -21.60 -12.56
CA LEU A 37 -22.45 -20.33 -13.17
C LEU A 37 -23.49 -19.20 -13.00
N LEU A 38 -24.70 -19.50 -12.53
CA LEU A 38 -25.79 -18.53 -12.34
C LEU A 38 -26.11 -18.23 -10.86
N LEU A 39 -25.46 -18.91 -9.91
CA LEU A 39 -25.66 -18.76 -8.45
C LEU A 39 -24.40 -18.34 -7.69
N LEU A 40 -23.24 -18.37 -8.33
CA LEU A 40 -22.14 -17.50 -7.94
C LEU A 40 -22.39 -16.16 -8.61
N GLY A 41 -22.66 -15.13 -7.80
CA GLY A 41 -22.47 -13.73 -8.22
C GLY A 41 -21.00 -13.43 -8.51
N LEU A 42 -20.33 -14.28 -9.29
CA LEU A 42 -19.23 -13.86 -10.13
C LEU A 42 -19.86 -12.88 -11.11
N SER A 43 -19.87 -11.61 -10.71
CA SER A 43 -19.52 -10.55 -11.63
C SER A 43 -18.22 -11.03 -12.27
N VAL A 44 -18.33 -11.69 -13.43
CA VAL A 44 -17.24 -11.67 -14.37
C VAL A 44 -17.11 -10.18 -14.64
N VAL A 45 -16.20 -9.52 -13.92
CA VAL A 45 -15.63 -8.27 -14.38
C VAL A 45 -14.90 -8.72 -15.62
N ILE A 46 -15.62 -8.74 -16.73
CA ILE A 46 -15.02 -8.61 -18.03
C ILE A 46 -14.29 -7.28 -17.87
N ALA A 47 -12.97 -7.33 -17.73
CA ALA A 47 -12.16 -6.14 -17.96
C ALA A 47 -12.51 -5.76 -19.39
N GLU A 48 -13.48 -4.86 -19.52
CA GLU A 48 -13.79 -4.20 -20.77
C GLU A 48 -12.45 -3.66 -21.24
N ALA A 49 -12.01 -4.07 -22.43
CA ALA A 49 -10.72 -3.66 -22.95
C ALA A 49 -10.72 -2.13 -22.88
N ALA A 50 -9.88 -1.55 -22.01
CA ALA A 50 -9.85 -0.11 -21.80
C ALA A 50 -9.70 0.55 -23.18
N ASP A 51 -10.68 1.36 -23.56
CA ASP A 51 -10.70 1.99 -24.89
C ASP A 51 -9.39 2.76 -25.07
N VAL A 52 -8.60 2.36 -26.07
CA VAL A 52 -7.34 3.03 -26.41
C VAL A 52 -7.65 4.10 -27.45
N ILE A 53 -7.49 5.36 -27.06
CA ILE A 53 -7.77 6.52 -27.89
C ILE A 53 -6.44 7.20 -28.24
N LEU A 54 -6.10 7.20 -29.52
CA LEU A 54 -4.87 7.81 -30.02
C LEU A 54 -5.11 9.29 -30.37
N VAL A 55 -4.40 10.18 -29.69
CA VAL A 55 -4.45 11.63 -29.91
C VAL A 55 -3.35 12.04 -30.87
N GLN A 56 -3.74 12.53 -32.04
CA GLN A 56 -2.83 13.02 -33.08
C GLN A 56 -2.46 14.47 -32.83
N LYS A 57 -1.26 14.86 -33.26
CA LYS A 57 -0.78 16.25 -33.14
C LYS A 57 -1.78 17.22 -33.79
N GLY A 58 -2.17 18.27 -33.07
CA GLY A 58 -3.14 19.26 -33.51
C GLY A 58 -4.58 18.99 -33.03
N SER A 59 -4.86 17.81 -32.48
CA SER A 59 -6.06 17.56 -31.67
C SER A 59 -5.86 18.11 -30.25
N SER A 60 -6.95 18.29 -29.50
CA SER A 60 -6.87 18.63 -28.07
C SER A 60 -6.87 17.37 -27.21
N ILE A 61 -5.92 17.32 -26.29
CA ILE A 61 -5.87 16.31 -25.23
C ILE A 61 -7.07 16.48 -24.30
N GLN A 62 -7.37 17.71 -23.87
CA GLN A 62 -8.51 17.96 -22.97
C GLN A 62 -9.84 17.52 -23.59
N ALA A 63 -10.11 17.89 -24.85
CA ALA A 63 -11.33 17.47 -25.52
C ALA A 63 -11.45 15.94 -25.63
N THR A 64 -10.32 15.24 -25.74
CA THR A 64 -10.27 13.77 -25.72
C THR A 64 -10.58 13.23 -24.32
N ILE A 65 -9.98 13.82 -23.28
CA ILE A 65 -10.29 13.49 -21.89
C ILE A 65 -11.79 13.64 -21.64
N ASP A 66 -12.40 14.76 -22.02
CA ASP A 66 -13.82 15.04 -21.80
C ASP A 66 -14.72 13.96 -22.42
N GLN A 67 -14.40 13.51 -23.64
CA GLN A 67 -15.20 12.55 -24.40
C GLN A 67 -14.91 11.08 -24.05
N ALA A 68 -13.72 10.77 -23.53
CA ALA A 68 -13.32 9.40 -23.25
C ALA A 68 -14.19 8.76 -22.14
N PRO A 69 -14.54 7.47 -22.23
CA PRO A 69 -15.16 6.78 -21.11
C PRO A 69 -14.18 6.66 -19.93
N ALA A 70 -14.72 6.57 -18.72
CA ALA A 70 -13.89 6.31 -17.54
C ALA A 70 -13.16 4.96 -17.69
N GLY A 71 -11.87 4.94 -17.38
CA GLY A 71 -10.98 3.79 -17.56
C GLY A 71 -10.25 3.75 -18.90
N ALA A 72 -10.56 4.65 -19.85
CA ALA A 72 -9.89 4.70 -21.15
C ALA A 72 -8.38 4.99 -21.04
N THR A 73 -7.63 4.55 -22.05
CA THR A 73 -6.21 4.88 -22.23
C THR A 73 -6.06 5.88 -23.38
N ILE A 74 -5.57 7.07 -23.07
CA ILE A 74 -5.29 8.15 -24.02
C ILE A 74 -3.80 8.07 -24.39
N GLU A 75 -3.51 7.62 -25.61
CA GLU A 75 -2.15 7.60 -26.15
C GLU A 75 -1.83 8.88 -26.92
N LEU A 76 -0.80 9.59 -26.52
CA LEU A 76 -0.35 10.82 -27.16
C LEU A 76 0.69 10.51 -28.23
N ALA A 77 0.52 11.10 -29.41
CA ALA A 77 1.58 11.13 -30.42
C ALA A 77 2.81 11.92 -29.90
N GLN A 78 3.98 11.65 -30.51
CA GLN A 78 5.17 12.47 -30.30
C GLN A 78 4.90 13.94 -30.67
N GLY A 79 5.49 14.86 -29.91
CA GLY A 79 5.40 16.29 -30.16
C GLY A 79 5.27 17.10 -28.88
N MET A 80 5.26 18.42 -29.09
CA MET A 80 4.95 19.41 -28.05
C MET A 80 3.47 19.77 -28.12
N TRP A 81 2.83 19.75 -26.98
CA TRP A 81 1.42 20.05 -26.74
C TRP A 81 1.36 21.25 -25.80
N GLN A 82 0.46 22.20 -26.05
CA GLN A 82 0.29 23.37 -25.19
C GLN A 82 -1.12 23.38 -24.63
N GLU A 83 -1.30 22.71 -23.51
CA GLU A 83 -2.60 22.51 -22.86
C GLU A 83 -2.41 22.45 -21.34
N SER A 84 -3.43 22.89 -20.61
CA SER A 84 -3.59 22.63 -19.19
C SER A 84 -4.76 21.65 -19.05
N LEU A 85 -4.51 20.52 -18.40
CA LEU A 85 -5.43 19.38 -18.39
C LEU A 85 -6.16 19.30 -17.05
N MET A 86 -7.47 19.08 -17.09
CA MET A 86 -8.31 18.76 -15.95
C MET A 86 -8.82 17.32 -16.09
N ILE A 87 -8.58 16.50 -15.07
CA ILE A 87 -8.95 15.09 -15.02
C ILE A 87 -9.82 14.84 -13.80
N GLU A 88 -11.10 14.56 -14.04
CA GLU A 88 -12.12 14.35 -12.99
C GLU A 88 -12.69 12.93 -13.02
N LYS A 89 -12.06 12.02 -13.78
CA LYS A 89 -12.44 10.60 -13.91
C LYS A 89 -11.24 9.70 -14.06
N SER A 90 -11.41 8.42 -13.75
CA SER A 90 -10.36 7.41 -13.94
C SER A 90 -9.98 7.31 -15.42
N LEU A 91 -8.68 7.31 -15.74
CA LEU A 91 -8.14 7.11 -17.08
C LEU A 91 -6.62 6.89 -17.03
N SER A 92 -6.01 6.53 -18.17
CA SER A 92 -4.56 6.52 -18.34
C SER A 92 -4.15 7.49 -19.44
N ILE A 93 -3.10 8.28 -19.24
CA ILE A 93 -2.46 9.10 -20.27
C ILE A 93 -1.04 8.54 -20.50
N ARG A 94 -0.72 8.20 -21.74
CA ARG A 94 0.57 7.62 -22.12
C ARG A 94 1.18 8.38 -23.29
N GLY A 95 2.39 8.88 -23.11
CA GLY A 95 3.21 9.41 -24.21
C GLY A 95 4.17 8.36 -24.78
N ARG A 96 5.02 8.78 -25.72
CA ARG A 96 6.05 7.92 -26.34
C ARG A 96 7.36 7.88 -25.57
N GLY A 97 7.48 8.70 -24.53
CA GLY A 97 8.65 8.85 -23.68
C GLY A 97 8.88 10.34 -23.36
N PRO A 98 9.54 10.69 -22.24
CA PRO A 98 9.77 12.08 -21.85
C PRO A 98 10.58 12.90 -22.87
N GLY A 99 11.38 12.25 -23.72
CA GLY A 99 12.10 12.92 -24.82
C GLY A 99 11.27 13.15 -26.09
N GLU A 100 10.07 12.57 -26.18
CA GLU A 100 9.27 12.53 -27.41
C GLU A 100 7.92 13.21 -27.28
N THR A 101 7.25 13.07 -26.12
CA THR A 101 5.94 13.67 -25.84
C THR A 101 6.08 14.70 -24.72
N ILE A 102 5.83 15.97 -25.03
CA ILE A 102 6.00 17.09 -24.10
C ILE A 102 4.68 17.85 -23.96
N ILE A 103 4.14 17.97 -22.76
CA ILE A 103 2.98 18.81 -22.44
C ILE A 103 3.48 20.07 -21.73
N MET A 104 3.27 21.22 -22.36
CA MET A 104 3.57 22.54 -21.83
C MET A 104 2.30 23.19 -21.33
N GLY A 105 2.36 23.76 -20.13
CA GLY A 105 1.25 24.52 -19.55
C GLY A 105 0.80 25.66 -20.47
N LYS A 106 -0.51 25.77 -20.64
CA LYS A 106 -1.12 26.82 -21.46
C LYS A 106 -1.53 28.02 -20.62
N ASP A 107 -2.08 27.74 -19.43
CA ASP A 107 -2.71 28.74 -18.59
C ASP A 107 -1.76 29.14 -17.44
N ALA A 108 -1.36 30.41 -17.42
CA ALA A 108 -0.41 30.91 -16.43
C ALA A 108 -0.98 30.79 -15.01
N GLY A 109 -0.17 30.28 -14.08
CA GLY A 109 -0.58 30.11 -12.69
C GLY A 109 -1.55 28.97 -12.42
N HIS A 110 -1.83 28.13 -13.43
CA HIS A 110 -2.61 26.90 -13.29
C HIS A 110 -1.73 25.67 -13.51
N PRO A 111 -2.07 24.52 -12.88
CA PRO A 111 -1.33 23.30 -13.11
C PRO A 111 -1.34 22.87 -14.59
N VAL A 112 -0.27 22.22 -15.04
CA VAL A 112 -0.26 21.61 -16.38
C VAL A 112 -1.20 20.41 -16.42
N ILE A 113 -1.22 19.61 -15.35
CA ILE A 113 -2.20 18.55 -15.14
C ILE A 113 -2.78 18.71 -13.75
N TRP A 114 -4.10 18.83 -13.68
CA TRP A 114 -4.87 18.90 -12.46
C TRP A 114 -5.79 17.67 -12.37
N ILE A 115 -5.59 16.89 -11.31
CA ILE A 115 -6.32 15.67 -11.02
C ILE A 115 -7.19 15.92 -9.78
N ALA A 116 -8.49 16.10 -10.01
CA ALA A 116 -9.44 16.54 -8.99
C ALA A 116 -10.74 15.71 -9.09
N PRO A 117 -10.97 14.73 -8.21
CA PRO A 117 -12.21 13.98 -8.22
C PRO A 117 -13.35 14.84 -7.66
N GLU A 118 -14.55 14.73 -8.23
CA GLU A 118 -15.72 15.43 -7.69
C GLU A 118 -16.17 14.85 -6.34
N GLY A 119 -16.16 15.70 -5.31
CA GLY A 119 -16.71 15.38 -3.99
C GLY A 119 -15.94 14.26 -3.26
N VAL A 120 -16.64 13.16 -2.95
CA VAL A 120 -16.08 12.02 -2.19
C VAL A 120 -15.70 10.83 -3.07
N GLN A 121 -15.75 10.99 -4.39
CA GLN A 121 -15.46 9.92 -5.33
C GLN A 121 -13.98 9.55 -5.29
N THR A 122 -13.69 8.25 -5.40
CA THR A 122 -12.34 7.73 -5.63
C THR A 122 -12.14 7.50 -7.11
N MET A 123 -10.99 7.90 -7.65
CA MET A 123 -10.63 7.62 -9.04
C MET A 123 -9.17 7.18 -9.15
N SER A 124 -8.85 6.55 -10.27
CA SER A 124 -7.50 6.06 -10.56
C SER A 124 -6.98 6.63 -11.86
N VAL A 125 -5.84 7.33 -11.80
CA VAL A 125 -5.20 7.95 -12.96
C VAL A 125 -3.80 7.39 -13.14
N THR A 126 -3.43 7.03 -14.37
CA THR A 126 -2.03 6.67 -14.70
C THR A 126 -1.46 7.69 -15.68
N ILE A 127 -0.25 8.18 -15.42
CA ILE A 127 0.49 9.08 -16.30
C ILE A 127 1.84 8.44 -16.59
N SER A 128 2.17 8.24 -17.87
CA SER A 128 3.46 7.62 -18.22
C SER A 128 4.07 8.11 -19.52
N GLY A 129 5.40 8.13 -19.59
CA GLY A 129 6.14 8.39 -20.83
C GLY A 129 5.98 9.81 -21.36
N ILE A 130 5.89 10.82 -20.48
CA ILE A 130 5.59 12.22 -20.85
C ILE A 130 6.56 13.17 -20.14
N ALA A 131 6.99 14.22 -20.82
CA ALA A 131 7.60 15.39 -20.17
C ALA A 131 6.54 16.48 -19.95
N ILE A 132 6.56 17.08 -18.77
CA ILE A 132 5.60 18.09 -18.32
C ILE A 132 6.38 19.34 -17.91
N SER A 133 5.95 20.51 -18.38
CA SER A 133 6.56 21.78 -17.97
C SER A 133 5.56 22.92 -17.92
N ALA A 134 5.57 23.71 -16.85
CA ALA A 134 4.82 24.98 -16.80
C ALA A 134 5.54 26.13 -17.52
N GLY A 135 6.63 25.85 -18.25
CA GLY A 135 7.32 26.82 -19.09
C GLY A 135 8.10 27.90 -18.33
N GLY A 136 8.45 27.67 -17.06
CA GLY A 136 9.18 28.64 -16.22
C GLY A 136 8.31 29.78 -15.68
N ASN A 137 7.00 29.74 -15.92
CA ASN A 137 6.02 30.65 -15.34
C ASN A 137 5.52 30.09 -14.00
N ASP A 138 6.43 29.90 -13.05
CA ASP A 138 6.18 29.24 -11.76
C ASP A 138 5.01 29.88 -11.01
N CYS A 139 4.99 31.21 -10.89
CA CYS A 139 3.87 31.93 -10.29
C CYS A 139 3.39 33.07 -11.19
N ALA A 140 2.09 33.11 -11.46
CA ALA A 140 1.45 34.23 -12.13
C ALA A 140 1.24 35.41 -11.16
N ASP A 141 1.04 35.12 -9.87
CA ASP A 141 0.87 36.10 -8.80
C ASP A 141 1.30 35.48 -7.46
N GLU A 142 2.52 35.80 -6.99
CA GLU A 142 3.04 35.27 -5.73
C GLU A 142 2.27 35.78 -4.51
N GLU A 143 1.78 37.03 -4.53
CA GLU A 143 1.04 37.63 -3.41
C GLU A 143 -0.30 36.91 -3.19
N ARG A 144 -0.90 36.40 -4.27
CA ARG A 144 -2.13 35.61 -4.23
C ARG A 144 -1.89 34.10 -4.26
N SER A 145 -0.63 33.66 -4.23
CA SER A 145 -0.26 32.23 -4.32
C SER A 145 -0.81 31.53 -5.56
N ILE A 146 -0.90 32.24 -6.69
CA ILE A 146 -1.34 31.68 -7.97
C ILE A 146 -0.11 31.15 -8.70
N CYS A 147 0.16 29.85 -8.52
CA CYS A 147 1.36 29.19 -9.02
C CYS A 147 1.03 27.93 -9.82
N ALA A 148 1.80 27.69 -10.89
CA ALA A 148 1.62 26.61 -11.84
C ALA A 148 2.45 25.38 -11.43
N ASP A 149 1.80 24.39 -10.84
CA ASP A 149 2.41 23.08 -10.60
C ASP A 149 2.49 22.26 -11.90
N GLY A 150 3.42 21.30 -11.98
CA GLY A 150 3.47 20.36 -13.10
C GLY A 150 2.28 19.41 -13.06
N ILE A 151 2.16 18.68 -11.95
CA ILE A 151 0.98 17.86 -11.63
C ILE A 151 0.45 18.26 -10.25
N LEU A 152 -0.82 18.64 -10.17
CA LEU A 152 -1.56 18.80 -8.93
C LEU A 152 -2.55 17.63 -8.76
N VAL A 153 -2.47 16.94 -7.64
CA VAL A 153 -3.42 15.88 -7.25
C VAL A 153 -4.09 16.24 -5.93
N GLU A 154 -5.41 16.20 -5.92
CA GLU A 154 -6.22 16.49 -4.73
C GLU A 154 -7.37 15.49 -4.55
N GLY A 155 -8.18 15.71 -3.51
CA GLY A 155 -9.30 14.84 -3.16
C GLY A 155 -8.86 13.41 -2.80
N ARG A 156 -9.60 12.41 -3.27
CA ARG A 156 -9.35 10.97 -3.03
C ARG A 156 -8.87 10.25 -4.28
N ALA A 157 -8.04 10.90 -5.08
CA ALA A 157 -7.45 10.30 -6.28
C ALA A 157 -6.30 9.36 -5.92
N THR A 158 -6.22 8.22 -6.61
CA THR A 158 -5.04 7.33 -6.63
C THR A 158 -4.33 7.49 -7.96
N VAL A 159 -3.04 7.85 -7.96
CA VAL A 159 -2.30 8.18 -9.17
C VAL A 159 -1.03 7.35 -9.28
N SER A 160 -0.77 6.81 -10.47
CA SER A 160 0.52 6.21 -10.83
C SER A 160 1.23 7.14 -11.81
N ILE A 161 2.43 7.60 -11.46
CA ILE A 161 3.28 8.46 -12.27
C ILE A 161 4.56 7.68 -12.56
N ASP A 162 4.77 7.31 -13.81
CA ASP A 162 5.88 6.44 -14.20
C ASP A 162 6.60 6.90 -15.46
N ASP A 163 7.93 6.96 -15.44
CA ASP A 163 8.73 7.41 -16.59
C ASP A 163 8.27 8.80 -17.09
N VAL A 164 8.20 9.75 -16.17
CA VAL A 164 7.81 11.15 -16.44
C VAL A 164 8.99 12.09 -16.17
N SER A 165 9.06 13.21 -16.89
CA SER A 165 9.98 14.30 -16.56
C SER A 165 9.20 15.57 -16.23
N LEU A 166 9.50 16.24 -15.11
CA LEU A 166 8.81 17.47 -14.67
C LEU A 166 9.80 18.61 -14.45
N THR A 167 9.58 19.74 -15.15
CA THR A 167 10.53 20.87 -15.16
C THR A 167 9.86 22.24 -15.24
N GLY A 168 10.45 23.26 -14.60
CA GLY A 168 10.02 24.65 -14.76
C GLY A 168 8.58 24.90 -14.28
N SER A 169 8.23 24.27 -13.16
CA SER A 169 6.96 24.43 -12.44
C SER A 169 7.19 24.87 -11.00
N TYR A 170 6.15 25.40 -10.33
CA TYR A 170 6.25 25.79 -8.93
C TYR A 170 6.49 24.59 -8.02
N ALA A 171 5.60 23.61 -7.98
CA ALA A 171 5.97 22.25 -7.62
C ALA A 171 6.01 21.40 -8.89
N GLY A 172 7.02 20.55 -9.05
CA GLY A 172 6.97 19.50 -10.08
C GLY A 172 5.71 18.65 -9.88
N ILE A 173 5.54 18.11 -8.66
CA ILE A 173 4.35 17.38 -8.24
C ILE A 173 3.85 17.95 -6.90
N ARG A 174 2.55 18.25 -6.79
CA ARG A 174 1.87 18.61 -5.54
C ARG A 174 0.76 17.60 -5.23
N LEU A 175 0.80 17.02 -4.03
CA LEU A 175 -0.21 16.11 -3.50
C LEU A 175 -0.83 16.71 -2.24
N ILE A 176 -2.16 16.84 -2.21
CA ILE A 176 -2.92 17.40 -1.09
C ILE A 176 -4.19 16.58 -0.81
N SER A 177 -4.98 17.00 0.17
CA SER A 177 -6.18 16.31 0.63
C SER A 177 -5.88 14.88 1.08
N SER A 178 -6.47 13.87 0.44
CA SER A 178 -6.25 12.45 0.74
C SER A 178 -5.74 11.72 -0.51
N ALA A 179 -5.02 12.44 -1.39
CA ALA A 179 -4.47 11.86 -2.61
C ALA A 179 -3.47 10.75 -2.28
N ASN A 180 -3.45 9.69 -3.07
CA ASN A 180 -2.48 8.60 -3.00
C ASN A 180 -1.67 8.55 -4.30
N ALA A 181 -0.34 8.57 -4.24
CA ALA A 181 0.49 8.52 -5.43
C ALA A 181 1.60 7.46 -5.34
N ALA A 182 1.75 6.67 -6.40
CA ALA A 182 2.97 5.90 -6.68
C ALA A 182 3.77 6.65 -7.76
N ILE A 183 4.98 7.10 -7.41
CA ILE A 183 5.84 7.89 -8.30
C ILE A 183 7.13 7.10 -8.53
N THR A 184 7.32 6.61 -9.75
CA THR A 184 8.43 5.72 -10.10
C THR A 184 9.19 6.19 -11.33
N ARG A 185 10.51 5.94 -11.38
CA ARG A 185 11.36 6.23 -12.56
C ARG A 185 11.19 7.64 -13.11
N THR A 186 10.89 8.60 -12.24
CA THR A 186 10.49 9.96 -12.64
C THR A 186 11.62 10.93 -12.35
N THR A 187 11.83 11.87 -13.26
CA THR A 187 12.85 12.92 -13.15
C THR A 187 12.19 14.27 -12.89
N ILE A 188 12.49 14.88 -11.75
CA ILE A 188 11.93 16.17 -11.32
C ILE A 188 13.09 17.15 -11.14
N LEU A 189 13.23 18.09 -12.06
CA LEU A 189 14.38 19.01 -12.04
C LEU A 189 14.01 20.44 -12.39
N SER A 190 14.75 21.39 -11.81
CA SER A 190 14.60 22.82 -12.13
C SER A 190 13.17 23.37 -11.96
N ASN A 191 12.51 22.93 -10.89
CA ASN A 191 11.25 23.50 -10.39
C ASN A 191 11.54 24.42 -9.20
N THR A 192 10.58 25.20 -8.71
CA THR A 192 10.76 25.88 -7.41
C THR A 192 10.87 24.85 -6.28
N TYR A 193 9.93 23.92 -6.18
CA TYR A 193 9.96 22.74 -5.33
C TYR A 193 9.90 21.49 -6.21
N GLY A 194 10.63 20.44 -5.85
CA GLY A 194 10.51 19.17 -6.58
C GLY A 194 9.14 18.52 -6.35
N ILE A 195 8.91 18.03 -5.13
CA ILE A 195 7.64 17.41 -4.72
C ILE A 195 7.13 18.09 -3.44
N VAL A 196 5.86 18.44 -3.41
CA VAL A 196 5.16 18.95 -2.22
C VAL A 196 4.07 17.96 -1.82
N ILE A 197 4.07 17.50 -0.58
CA ILE A 197 3.10 16.54 -0.04
C ILE A 197 2.57 17.08 1.28
N ALA A 198 1.27 17.33 1.37
CA ALA A 198 0.65 17.97 2.53
C ALA A 198 -0.69 17.32 2.89
N GLU A 199 -1.32 17.85 3.94
CA GLU A 199 -2.60 17.38 4.47
C GLU A 199 -2.56 15.89 4.85
N GLN A 200 -3.38 15.04 4.26
CA GLN A 200 -3.45 13.59 4.51
C GLN A 200 -2.97 12.78 3.29
N ALA A 201 -2.24 13.41 2.38
CA ALA A 201 -1.76 12.75 1.17
C ALA A 201 -0.75 11.63 1.49
N ARG A 202 -0.77 10.58 0.68
CA ARG A 202 0.14 9.44 0.76
C ARG A 202 0.97 9.34 -0.52
N ALA A 203 2.27 9.07 -0.39
CA ALA A 203 3.14 8.91 -1.55
C ALA A 203 4.17 7.79 -1.36
N GLN A 204 4.26 6.89 -2.33
CA GLN A 204 5.36 5.94 -2.50
C GLN A 204 6.24 6.45 -3.64
N ILE A 205 7.49 6.78 -3.35
CA ILE A 205 8.41 7.40 -4.31
C ILE A 205 9.63 6.50 -4.43
N SER A 206 9.86 5.96 -5.63
CA SER A 206 10.98 5.06 -5.86
C SER A 206 11.70 5.25 -7.18
N ASP A 207 13.02 5.06 -7.15
CA ASP A 207 13.89 5.16 -8.34
C ASP A 207 13.75 6.51 -9.07
N CYS A 208 13.45 7.58 -8.32
CA CYS A 208 13.28 8.93 -8.85
C CYS A 208 14.56 9.78 -8.69
N THR A 209 14.72 10.75 -9.58
CA THR A 209 15.75 11.79 -9.47
C THR A 209 15.09 13.15 -9.24
N ILE A 210 15.37 13.77 -8.09
CA ILE A 210 14.82 15.07 -7.68
C ILE A 210 15.97 16.04 -7.47
N SER A 211 16.20 16.95 -8.43
CA SER A 211 17.46 17.71 -8.44
C SER A 211 17.35 19.14 -8.95
N ASN A 212 18.28 19.99 -8.52
CA ASN A 212 18.42 21.36 -9.03
C ASN A 212 17.15 22.21 -8.94
N ASN A 213 16.30 21.95 -7.94
CA ASN A 213 15.13 22.78 -7.66
C ASN A 213 15.55 24.05 -6.89
N ALA A 214 14.85 25.16 -7.11
CA ALA A 214 15.23 26.49 -6.58
C ALA A 214 15.01 26.63 -5.07
N LYS A 215 14.22 25.75 -4.47
CA LYS A 215 14.05 25.59 -3.02
C LYS A 215 14.35 24.15 -2.63
N ASP A 216 13.34 23.40 -2.19
CA ASP A 216 13.55 22.04 -1.71
C ASP A 216 13.33 21.00 -2.80
N GLY A 217 14.09 19.91 -2.71
CA GLY A 217 13.75 18.72 -3.47
C GLY A 217 12.38 18.20 -3.05
N MET A 218 12.15 18.09 -1.75
CA MET A 218 10.89 17.65 -1.19
C MET A 218 10.46 18.49 0.01
N LEU A 219 9.18 18.87 0.04
CA LEU A 219 8.51 19.49 1.18
C LEU A 219 7.35 18.60 1.62
N ILE A 220 7.38 18.18 2.88
CA ILE A 220 6.37 17.31 3.49
C ILE A 220 5.72 18.03 4.67
N ALA A 221 4.39 18.02 4.78
CA ALA A 221 3.67 18.80 5.78
C ALA A 221 2.50 18.03 6.42
N ASP A 222 1.94 18.62 7.47
CA ASP A 222 0.71 18.19 8.15
C ASP A 222 0.76 16.72 8.62
N SER A 223 -0.10 15.87 8.07
CA SER A 223 -0.21 14.44 8.39
C SER A 223 0.18 13.53 7.23
N ALA A 224 0.93 14.04 6.25
CA ALA A 224 1.32 13.30 5.07
C ALA A 224 2.11 12.02 5.41
N GLN A 225 1.88 10.96 4.62
CA GLN A 225 2.59 9.69 4.75
C GLN A 225 3.44 9.46 3.51
N VAL A 226 4.75 9.27 3.69
CA VAL A 226 5.68 9.21 2.57
C VAL A 226 6.63 8.03 2.73
N GLU A 227 6.74 7.21 1.69
CA GLU A 227 7.74 6.17 1.57
C GLU A 227 8.75 6.55 0.47
N LEU A 228 10.04 6.51 0.80
CA LEU A 228 11.14 6.87 -0.09
C LEU A 228 12.08 5.67 -0.27
N VAL A 229 12.23 5.16 -1.49
CA VAL A 229 13.12 4.03 -1.77
C VAL A 229 14.01 4.30 -2.97
N ASN A 230 15.33 4.15 -2.82
CA ASN A 230 16.29 4.24 -3.94
C ASN A 230 16.28 5.57 -4.71
N ASN A 231 15.87 6.68 -4.09
CA ASN A 231 15.81 7.97 -4.78
C ASN A 231 17.15 8.70 -4.74
N ARG A 232 17.38 9.56 -5.75
CA ARG A 232 18.50 10.50 -5.79
C ARG A 232 17.97 11.93 -5.64
N ILE A 233 18.22 12.56 -4.50
CA ILE A 233 17.73 13.91 -4.18
C ILE A 233 18.93 14.83 -3.97
N THR A 234 19.33 15.58 -4.99
CA THR A 234 20.66 16.21 -5.03
C THR A 234 20.66 17.59 -5.66
N GLY A 235 21.43 18.54 -5.12
CA GLY A 235 21.64 19.84 -5.76
C GLY A 235 20.47 20.81 -5.67
N ASN A 236 19.51 20.56 -4.78
CA ASN A 236 18.38 21.47 -4.52
C ASN A 236 18.85 22.64 -3.65
N ALA A 237 18.48 23.89 -3.98
CA ALA A 237 19.15 25.08 -3.47
C ALA A 237 18.93 25.36 -1.97
N ARG A 238 17.82 24.89 -1.36
CA ARG A 238 17.53 25.07 0.06
C ARG A 238 17.77 23.78 0.87
N THR A 239 16.93 22.78 0.71
CA THR A 239 17.00 21.49 1.41
C THR A 239 16.79 20.34 0.43
N GLY A 240 17.41 19.19 0.65
CA GLY A 240 17.05 17.97 -0.07
C GLY A 240 15.63 17.54 0.26
N ILE A 241 15.37 17.22 1.54
CA ILE A 241 14.06 16.85 2.08
C ILE A 241 13.78 17.70 3.31
N SER A 242 12.62 18.35 3.36
CA SER A 242 12.20 19.19 4.47
C SER A 242 10.80 18.83 4.98
N ILE A 243 10.60 18.97 6.30
CA ILE A 243 9.28 18.94 6.95
C ILE A 243 8.86 20.38 7.29
N ASP A 244 7.59 20.73 7.07
CA ASP A 244 7.00 22.04 7.39
C ASP A 244 6.74 22.20 8.91
N ILE A 245 7.83 22.35 9.68
CA ILE A 245 7.82 22.56 11.12
C ILE A 245 8.96 23.51 11.54
N PRO A 246 8.90 24.12 12.73
CA PRO A 246 10.06 24.80 13.31
C PRO A 246 11.21 23.83 13.63
N PRO A 247 12.49 24.23 13.46
CA PRO A 247 12.97 25.46 12.84
C PRO A 247 13.18 25.34 11.31
N CYS A 248 12.74 24.25 10.68
CA CYS A 248 12.91 24.03 9.24
C CYS A 248 12.17 25.07 8.37
N TYR A 249 11.06 25.57 8.91
CA TYR A 249 10.27 26.68 8.40
C TYR A 249 9.90 27.63 9.53
N ASP A 250 9.73 28.91 9.18
CA ASP A 250 9.12 29.91 10.06
C ASP A 250 7.60 29.72 10.03
N THR A 251 7.11 28.82 10.88
CA THR A 251 5.71 28.39 10.93
C THR A 251 5.32 28.06 12.37
N THR A 252 4.02 27.95 12.64
CA THR A 252 3.51 27.39 13.91
C THR A 252 2.97 25.98 13.75
N ARG A 253 3.12 25.40 12.55
CA ARG A 253 2.62 24.07 12.21
C ARG A 253 3.40 22.96 12.92
N SER A 254 2.72 21.85 13.15
CA SER A 254 3.28 20.61 13.67
C SER A 254 3.10 19.50 12.65
N PHE A 255 4.06 18.58 12.59
CA PHE A 255 3.96 17.38 11.75
C PHE A 255 3.47 16.19 12.57
N SER A 256 2.40 15.56 12.13
CA SER A 256 1.83 14.33 12.73
C SER A 256 1.93 13.12 11.80
N GLY A 257 2.41 13.31 10.57
CA GLY A 257 2.60 12.26 9.59
C GLY A 257 3.78 11.33 9.88
N VAL A 258 4.12 10.53 8.87
CA VAL A 258 5.26 9.59 8.91
C VAL A 258 6.01 9.64 7.60
N VAL A 259 7.33 9.71 7.66
CA VAL A 259 8.21 9.55 6.50
C VAL A 259 9.08 8.33 6.72
N ILE A 260 8.92 7.32 5.90
CA ILE A 260 9.72 6.10 5.89
C ILE A 260 10.66 6.19 4.69
N GLY A 261 11.91 5.77 4.85
CA GLY A 261 12.76 5.65 3.68
C GLY A 261 14.00 4.82 3.89
N ARG A 262 14.51 4.30 2.77
CA ARG A 262 15.73 3.51 2.72
C ARG A 262 16.48 3.72 1.42
N ASN A 263 17.79 3.63 1.50
CA ASN A 263 18.71 3.68 0.36
C ASN A 263 18.53 4.94 -0.52
N ASN A 264 18.13 6.07 0.07
CA ASN A 264 18.04 7.34 -0.64
C ASN A 264 19.38 8.07 -0.60
N ALA A 265 19.83 8.58 -1.74
CA ALA A 265 21.00 9.44 -1.85
C ALA A 265 20.57 10.90 -1.78
N VAL A 266 20.60 11.47 -0.57
CA VAL A 266 20.26 12.89 -0.34
C VAL A 266 21.55 13.67 -0.13
N THR A 267 21.84 14.62 -1.03
CA THR A 267 23.04 15.47 -0.92
C THR A 267 22.67 16.94 -0.90
N GLY A 268 23.52 17.73 -0.24
CA GLY A 268 23.24 19.12 0.12
C GLY A 268 23.00 20.08 -1.04
N PRO A 269 22.70 21.35 -0.69
CA PRO A 269 22.52 22.39 -1.68
C PRO A 269 23.80 22.60 -2.48
N ALA A 270 23.65 23.26 -3.64
CA ALA A 270 24.76 23.61 -4.52
C ALA A 270 25.70 24.64 -3.85
N ALA A 271 26.51 24.21 -2.88
CA ALA A 271 27.66 24.89 -2.27
C ALA A 271 27.48 26.28 -1.63
N ASP A 272 26.36 27.00 -1.77
CA ASP A 272 26.28 28.42 -1.43
C ASP A 272 25.23 28.84 -0.37
N ASN A 273 24.34 27.95 0.06
CA ASN A 273 23.25 28.30 0.97
C ASN A 273 23.33 27.54 2.31
N ASN A 274 23.16 28.26 3.42
CA ASN A 274 23.15 27.77 4.81
C ASN A 274 22.04 26.73 5.13
N GLY A 275 21.40 26.13 4.12
CA GLY A 275 20.35 25.13 4.28
C GLY A 275 20.91 23.74 4.63
N ALA A 276 20.22 23.04 5.54
CA ALA A 276 20.56 21.66 5.87
C ALA A 276 20.26 20.74 4.66
N VAL A 277 21.01 19.64 4.51
CA VAL A 277 20.71 18.61 3.48
C VAL A 277 19.32 18.00 3.69
N ILE A 278 18.97 17.81 4.96
CA ILE A 278 17.71 17.26 5.43
C ILE A 278 17.26 18.09 6.64
N CYS A 279 15.98 18.43 6.72
CA CYS A 279 15.40 19.12 7.87
C CYS A 279 14.04 18.51 8.27
N PRO A 280 13.83 18.16 9.55
CA PRO A 280 14.76 18.29 10.66
C PRO A 280 15.87 17.23 10.62
N PRO A 281 16.95 17.37 11.42
CA PRO A 281 18.07 16.42 11.41
C PRO A 281 17.66 14.96 11.63
N GLY A 282 16.62 14.70 12.44
CA GLY A 282 16.10 13.35 12.69
C GLY A 282 15.54 12.65 11.44
N LEU A 283 15.21 13.39 10.38
CA LEU A 283 14.78 12.82 9.11
C LEU A 283 15.94 12.15 8.34
N SER A 284 17.19 12.35 8.76
CA SER A 284 18.38 11.78 8.09
C SER A 284 18.37 10.25 7.94
N LEU A 285 17.61 9.55 8.80
CA LEU A 285 17.45 8.10 8.76
C LEU A 285 16.87 7.58 7.43
N VAL A 286 16.08 8.39 6.71
CA VAL A 286 15.52 8.00 5.41
C VAL A 286 16.59 7.81 4.33
N SER A 287 17.80 8.34 4.54
CA SER A 287 18.96 8.16 3.65
C SER A 287 19.82 6.93 4.01
N SER A 288 19.53 6.26 5.12
CA SER A 288 20.31 5.09 5.55
C SER A 288 20.03 3.88 4.65
N ARG A 289 21.03 2.98 4.52
CA ARG A 289 20.87 1.75 3.73
C ARG A 289 19.83 0.80 4.32
N SER A 290 19.84 0.66 5.64
CA SER A 290 18.90 -0.16 6.41
C SER A 290 17.50 0.43 6.44
N GLY A 291 17.39 1.73 6.22
CA GLY A 291 16.16 2.47 6.31
C GLY A 291 15.88 3.00 7.72
N GLY A 292 14.90 3.89 7.77
CA GLY A 292 14.34 4.40 9.00
C GLY A 292 13.12 5.26 8.74
N PHE A 293 12.57 5.81 9.80
CA PHE A 293 11.32 6.56 9.78
C PHE A 293 11.46 7.83 10.60
N TYR A 294 10.67 8.84 10.25
CA TYR A 294 10.59 10.11 10.93
C TYR A 294 9.13 10.46 11.24
N PRO A 295 8.84 11.01 12.42
CA PRO A 295 9.77 11.20 13.56
C PRO A 295 10.09 9.88 14.27
N ALA A 296 11.26 9.77 14.91
CA ALA A 296 11.64 8.59 15.68
C ALA A 296 10.66 8.28 16.83
N SER A 297 10.02 9.30 17.39
CA SER A 297 8.93 9.15 18.38
C SER A 297 7.62 8.60 17.79
N ALA A 298 7.57 8.28 16.49
CA ALA A 298 6.39 7.62 15.94
C ALA A 298 6.16 6.27 16.62
N GLY A 299 7.20 5.54 17.06
CA GLY A 299 7.03 4.34 17.88
C GLY A 299 6.27 4.59 19.17
N GLU A 300 6.63 5.63 19.92
CA GLU A 300 5.93 6.01 21.17
C GLU A 300 4.48 6.40 20.90
N ARG A 301 4.22 7.12 19.81
CA ARG A 301 2.84 7.44 19.39
C ARG A 301 2.07 6.18 18.97
N MET A 302 2.67 5.30 18.18
CA MET A 302 2.08 4.01 17.79
C MET A 302 1.71 3.19 19.03
N ILE A 303 2.59 3.13 20.03
CA ILE A 303 2.34 2.47 21.31
C ILE A 303 1.17 3.12 22.05
N SER A 304 1.08 4.46 22.07
CA SER A 304 -0.05 5.18 22.69
C SER A 304 -1.38 4.98 21.96
N SER A 305 -1.34 4.62 20.67
CA SER A 305 -2.51 4.31 19.84
C SER A 305 -2.90 2.84 19.86
N LEU A 306 -2.16 1.98 20.58
CA LEU A 306 -2.54 0.59 20.70
C LEU A 306 -3.93 0.47 21.34
N PRO A 307 -4.73 -0.54 20.94
CA PRO A 307 -6.01 -0.81 21.58
C PRO A 307 -5.88 -1.02 23.08
N ALA A 308 -7.01 -1.08 23.80
CA ALA A 308 -6.97 -1.48 25.20
C ALA A 308 -6.46 -2.92 25.33
N ALA A 309 -5.31 -3.09 26.01
CA ALA A 309 -4.69 -4.37 26.36
C ALA A 309 -4.40 -5.34 25.19
N PRO A 310 -3.63 -4.94 24.16
CA PRO A 310 -3.07 -5.90 23.22
C PRO A 310 -2.23 -6.95 23.97
N PRO A 311 -2.25 -8.22 23.53
CA PRO A 311 -1.34 -9.24 24.04
C PRO A 311 0.10 -8.77 23.91
N VAL A 312 0.84 -8.87 25.01
CA VAL A 312 2.23 -8.46 25.11
C VAL A 312 3.07 -9.60 25.67
N GLU A 313 4.26 -9.80 25.12
CA GLU A 313 5.27 -10.73 25.64
C GLU A 313 6.54 -9.97 26.01
N GLY A 314 7.20 -10.42 27.08
CA GLY A 314 8.43 -9.82 27.59
C GLY A 314 8.21 -8.82 28.72
N ASN A 315 9.32 -8.19 29.14
CA ASN A 315 9.33 -7.22 30.21
C ASN A 315 8.62 -5.92 29.78
N SER A 316 7.67 -5.42 30.57
CA SER A 316 6.96 -4.16 30.29
C SER A 316 7.89 -2.95 30.18
N ASP A 317 9.03 -3.00 30.87
CA ASP A 317 10.04 -1.94 30.90
C ASP A 317 11.11 -2.10 29.82
N ALA A 318 10.99 -3.10 28.94
CA ALA A 318 11.93 -3.30 27.85
C ALA A 318 12.01 -2.05 26.95
N PRO A 319 13.23 -1.57 26.62
CA PRO A 319 13.43 -0.33 25.87
C PRO A 319 13.07 -0.44 24.39
N VAL A 320 13.06 -1.66 23.83
CA VAL A 320 12.65 -1.91 22.45
C VAL A 320 11.25 -2.49 22.44
N THR A 321 10.36 -1.88 21.67
CA THR A 321 9.00 -2.36 21.43
C THR A 321 8.88 -2.86 20.02
N ILE A 322 8.45 -4.11 19.86
CA ILE A 322 8.13 -4.73 18.58
C ILE A 322 6.61 -4.79 18.48
N LEU A 323 6.03 -4.17 17.46
CA LEU A 323 4.63 -4.39 17.09
C LEU A 323 4.60 -5.39 15.95
N GLU A 324 3.80 -6.44 16.04
CA GLU A 324 3.58 -7.40 14.95
C GLU A 324 2.13 -7.28 14.47
N PHE A 325 1.93 -6.82 13.22
CA PHE A 325 0.67 -6.95 12.50
C PHE A 325 0.64 -8.28 11.75
N THR A 326 -0.30 -9.15 12.11
CA THR A 326 -0.21 -10.57 11.73
C THR A 326 -1.57 -11.24 11.55
N ASP A 327 -1.58 -12.33 10.80
CA ASP A 327 -2.77 -13.10 10.45
C ASP A 327 -2.49 -14.60 10.67
N PHE A 328 -3.32 -15.24 11.50
CA PHE A 328 -3.25 -16.68 11.81
C PHE A 328 -3.39 -17.62 10.61
N THR A 329 -3.78 -17.09 9.45
CA THR A 329 -3.94 -17.81 8.19
C THR A 329 -2.91 -17.41 7.14
N CYS A 330 -2.00 -16.49 7.46
CA CYS A 330 -0.94 -16.09 6.56
C CYS A 330 0.25 -17.07 6.62
N PRO A 331 0.71 -17.61 5.47
CA PRO A 331 1.86 -18.53 5.43
C PRO A 331 3.15 -17.86 5.90
N TYR A 332 3.33 -16.56 5.64
CA TYR A 332 4.51 -15.82 6.08
C TYR A 332 4.48 -15.55 7.59
N CYS A 333 3.30 -15.32 8.17
CA CYS A 333 3.16 -15.20 9.63
C CYS A 333 3.53 -16.52 10.30
N ASN A 334 3.03 -17.65 9.77
CA ASN A 334 3.44 -18.98 10.24
C ASN A 334 4.96 -19.18 10.15
N LYS A 335 5.58 -18.78 9.05
CA LYS A 335 7.03 -18.85 8.88
C LYS A 335 7.75 -18.02 9.95
N PHE A 336 7.38 -16.75 10.13
CA PHE A 336 7.99 -15.88 11.14
C PHE A 336 7.90 -16.49 12.54
N THR A 337 6.71 -16.89 12.98
CA THR A 337 6.52 -17.47 14.32
C THR A 337 7.31 -18.77 14.53
N THR A 338 7.52 -19.57 13.48
CA THR A 338 8.19 -20.88 13.61
C THR A 338 9.70 -20.83 13.39
N GLU A 339 10.20 -19.86 12.62
CA GLU A 339 11.61 -19.79 12.21
C GLU A 339 12.36 -18.60 12.82
N THR A 340 11.72 -17.43 12.96
CA THR A 340 12.38 -16.19 13.38
C THR A 340 12.09 -15.84 14.84
N LEU A 341 10.81 -15.91 15.25
CA LEU A 341 10.38 -15.50 16.58
C LEU A 341 11.10 -16.22 17.73
N PRO A 342 11.38 -17.54 17.69
CA PRO A 342 12.09 -18.21 18.79
C PRO A 342 13.48 -17.64 19.06
N GLN A 343 14.17 -17.18 18.00
CA GLN A 343 15.47 -16.53 18.16
C GLN A 343 15.34 -15.11 18.71
N ILE A 344 14.26 -14.39 18.38
CA ILE A 344 13.98 -13.07 18.96
C ILE A 344 13.62 -13.21 20.45
N GLU A 345 12.82 -14.23 20.79
CA GLU A 345 12.46 -14.58 22.15
C GLU A 345 13.72 -14.81 23.01
N GLU A 346 14.54 -15.77 22.61
CA GLU A 346 15.75 -16.17 23.34
C GLU A 346 16.75 -15.01 23.52
N ASN A 347 16.98 -14.23 22.47
CA ASN A 347 18.06 -13.23 22.48
C ASN A 347 17.63 -11.87 23.03
N TYR A 348 16.34 -11.52 22.96
CA TYR A 348 15.86 -10.17 23.26
C TYR A 348 14.68 -10.10 24.22
N ILE A 349 13.65 -10.94 24.06
CA ILE A 349 12.45 -10.87 24.90
C ILE A 349 12.74 -11.45 26.28
N ASP A 350 13.29 -12.66 26.33
CA ASP A 350 13.63 -13.37 27.57
C ASP A 350 14.74 -12.65 28.36
N THR A 351 15.59 -11.89 27.66
CA THR A 351 16.64 -11.07 28.27
C THR A 351 16.15 -9.69 28.72
N GLY A 352 14.86 -9.37 28.52
CA GLY A 352 14.24 -8.10 28.91
C GLY A 352 14.65 -6.90 28.05
N LYS A 353 15.31 -7.13 26.91
CA LYS A 353 15.75 -6.08 25.97
C LYS A 353 14.63 -5.62 25.04
N ALA A 354 13.70 -6.51 24.70
CA ALA A 354 12.56 -6.21 23.85
C ALA A 354 11.25 -6.72 24.46
N LYS A 355 10.14 -6.11 24.03
CA LYS A 355 8.78 -6.61 24.24
C LYS A 355 8.03 -6.66 22.93
N LEU A 356 7.17 -7.66 22.76
CA LEU A 356 6.41 -7.89 21.54
C LEU A 356 4.93 -7.68 21.81
N TYR A 357 4.29 -6.80 21.03
CA TYR A 357 2.84 -6.68 20.95
C TYR A 357 2.31 -7.43 19.74
N PHE A 358 1.32 -8.28 19.96
CA PHE A 358 0.61 -8.98 18.90
C PHE A 358 -0.63 -8.18 18.48
N LEU A 359 -0.70 -7.80 17.21
CA LEU A 359 -1.80 -7.01 16.63
C LEU A 359 -2.43 -7.80 15.48
N PRO A 360 -3.61 -8.40 15.69
CA PRO A 360 -4.27 -9.12 14.60
C PRO A 360 -4.63 -8.18 13.45
N PHE A 361 -4.20 -8.52 12.24
CA PHE A 361 -4.49 -7.81 11.00
C PHE A 361 -5.01 -8.82 9.95
N PRO A 362 -6.25 -9.32 10.12
CA PRO A 362 -6.78 -10.39 9.28
C PRO A 362 -7.04 -9.92 7.85
N VAL A 363 -6.16 -10.28 6.92
CA VAL A 363 -6.24 -9.92 5.49
C VAL A 363 -6.86 -11.03 4.63
N HIS A 364 -7.00 -12.25 5.16
CA HIS A 364 -7.60 -13.39 4.45
C HIS A 364 -9.10 -13.59 4.78
N GLY A 365 -9.82 -12.51 5.06
CA GLY A 365 -11.27 -12.49 5.24
C GLY A 365 -11.77 -13.07 6.57
N GLU A 366 -13.03 -13.52 6.58
CA GLU A 366 -13.76 -13.90 7.81
C GLU A 366 -13.05 -14.99 8.62
N THR A 367 -12.40 -15.94 7.94
CA THR A 367 -11.68 -17.04 8.61
C THR A 367 -10.51 -16.52 9.45
N ALA A 368 -9.75 -15.57 8.91
CA ALA A 368 -8.68 -14.90 9.64
C ALA A 368 -9.22 -14.04 10.79
N PHE A 369 -10.34 -13.35 10.55
CA PHE A 369 -11.01 -12.53 11.56
C PHE A 369 -11.45 -13.37 12.77
N ARG A 370 -12.05 -14.55 12.53
CA ARG A 370 -12.45 -15.47 13.61
C ARG A 370 -11.27 -16.05 14.38
N ALA A 371 -10.17 -16.36 13.70
CA ALA A 371 -8.94 -16.79 14.37
C ALA A 371 -8.36 -15.67 15.25
N ALA A 372 -8.42 -14.41 14.81
CA ALA A 372 -8.03 -13.25 15.60
C ALA A 372 -8.90 -13.05 16.85
N GLU A 373 -10.24 -13.15 16.72
CA GLU A 373 -11.15 -13.10 17.88
C GLU A 373 -10.85 -14.21 18.88
N ALA A 374 -10.61 -15.43 18.38
CA ALA A 374 -10.29 -16.59 19.20
C ALA A 374 -9.01 -16.40 20.02
N ALA A 375 -8.01 -15.70 19.49
CA ALA A 375 -6.81 -15.37 20.23
C ALA A 375 -7.11 -14.44 21.42
N PHE A 376 -7.95 -13.42 21.23
CA PHE A 376 -8.41 -12.59 22.35
C PHE A 376 -9.27 -13.37 23.37
N CYS A 377 -10.07 -14.34 22.93
CA CYS A 377 -10.79 -15.24 23.85
C CYS A 377 -9.81 -16.08 24.70
N ALA A 378 -8.66 -16.47 24.15
CA ALA A 378 -7.59 -17.11 24.92
C ALA A 378 -6.88 -16.13 25.88
N GLN A 379 -6.68 -14.87 25.45
CA GLN A 379 -6.15 -13.79 26.31
C GLN A 379 -7.02 -13.55 27.55
N GLU A 380 -8.35 -13.61 27.41
CA GLU A 380 -9.30 -13.51 28.53
C GLU A 380 -9.00 -14.53 29.65
N GLN A 381 -8.46 -15.69 29.28
CA GLN A 381 -8.09 -16.77 30.18
C GLN A 381 -6.59 -16.82 30.51
N GLY A 382 -5.80 -15.82 30.07
CA GLY A 382 -4.36 -15.76 30.29
C GLY A 382 -3.53 -16.75 29.46
N LEU A 383 -4.11 -17.31 28.40
CA LEU A 383 -3.53 -18.40 27.59
C LEU A 383 -3.19 -17.97 26.16
N PHE A 384 -3.07 -16.66 25.92
CA PHE A 384 -2.88 -16.12 24.56
C PHE A 384 -1.69 -16.72 23.84
N TRP A 385 -0.50 -16.67 24.44
CA TRP A 385 0.73 -17.06 23.76
C TRP A 385 0.80 -18.57 23.50
N ASP A 386 0.31 -19.39 24.44
CA ASP A 386 0.19 -20.84 24.21
C ASP A 386 -0.81 -21.15 23.09
N PHE A 387 -1.96 -20.47 23.08
CA PHE A 387 -2.96 -20.62 22.03
C PHE A 387 -2.42 -20.15 20.67
N GLN A 388 -1.75 -19.01 20.63
CA GLN A 388 -1.16 -18.42 19.43
C GLN A 388 -0.16 -19.39 18.80
N ARG A 389 0.79 -19.91 19.58
CA ARG A 389 1.82 -20.84 19.12
C ARG A 389 1.19 -22.15 18.63
N LEU A 390 0.22 -22.69 19.39
CA LEU A 390 -0.44 -23.93 19.01
C LEU A 390 -1.28 -23.78 17.75
N LEU A 391 -2.06 -22.70 17.63
CA LEU A 391 -2.88 -22.41 16.45
C LEU A 391 -2.00 -22.23 15.20
N ILE A 392 -0.90 -21.49 15.32
CA ILE A 392 0.06 -21.34 14.22
C ILE A 392 0.70 -22.67 13.85
N ALA A 393 1.07 -23.52 14.82
CA ALA A 393 1.62 -24.85 14.54
C ALA A 393 0.63 -25.74 13.75
N GLN A 394 -0.68 -25.51 13.88
CA GLN A 394 -1.70 -26.23 13.09
C GLN A 394 -1.80 -25.77 11.63
N TYR A 395 -1.15 -24.68 11.22
CA TYR A 395 -1.29 -24.12 9.87
C TYR A 395 -1.04 -25.15 8.76
N LYS A 396 0.11 -25.85 8.81
CA LYS A 396 0.48 -26.87 7.79
C LYS A 396 -0.41 -28.11 7.87
N VAL A 397 -0.84 -28.51 9.07
CA VAL A 397 -1.69 -29.69 9.29
C VAL A 397 -3.11 -29.46 8.79
N ARG A 398 -3.66 -28.27 9.02
CA ARG A 398 -5.03 -27.90 8.62
C ARG A 398 -5.17 -27.83 7.10
N GLY A 399 -4.16 -27.35 6.39
CA GLY A 399 -4.26 -27.01 4.96
C GLY A 399 -5.45 -26.07 4.73
N ASN A 400 -6.32 -26.42 3.78
CA ASN A 400 -7.51 -25.64 3.41
C ASN A 400 -8.77 -25.99 4.24
N THR A 401 -8.63 -26.71 5.34
CA THR A 401 -9.78 -27.08 6.19
C THR A 401 -10.38 -25.82 6.83
N VAL A 402 -11.72 -25.75 6.82
CA VAL A 402 -12.48 -24.63 7.37
C VAL A 402 -12.20 -24.46 8.87
N ILE A 403 -11.85 -23.25 9.30
CA ILE A 403 -11.76 -22.91 10.71
C ILE A 403 -13.19 -22.75 11.25
N THR A 404 -13.52 -23.53 12.28
CA THR A 404 -14.82 -23.43 12.98
C THR A 404 -14.61 -23.00 14.43
N PRO A 405 -15.61 -22.38 15.08
CA PRO A 405 -15.53 -22.04 16.49
C PRO A 405 -15.19 -23.24 17.40
N TYR A 406 -15.77 -24.42 17.13
CA TYR A 406 -15.48 -25.64 17.88
C TYR A 406 -14.05 -26.12 17.71
N TRP A 407 -13.48 -26.00 16.50
CA TRP A 407 -12.07 -26.36 16.28
C TRP A 407 -11.12 -25.40 17.01
N LEU A 408 -11.40 -24.10 17.00
CA LEU A 408 -10.66 -23.11 17.78
C LEU A 408 -10.77 -23.36 19.29
N ALA A 409 -11.97 -23.71 19.78
CA ALA A 409 -12.18 -24.07 21.18
C ALA A 409 -11.44 -25.35 21.58
N ALA A 410 -11.35 -26.34 20.69
CA ALA A 410 -10.55 -27.54 20.92
C ALA A 410 -9.04 -27.23 21.01
N ILE A 411 -8.53 -26.31 20.20
CA ILE A 411 -7.14 -25.83 20.29
C ILE A 411 -6.91 -25.11 21.62
N ALA A 412 -7.81 -24.21 22.01
CA ALA A 412 -7.71 -23.51 23.30
C ALA A 412 -7.79 -24.48 24.49
N ALA A 413 -8.66 -25.48 24.43
CA ALA A 413 -8.73 -26.51 25.47
C ALA A 413 -7.42 -27.30 25.60
N ALA A 414 -6.70 -27.53 24.50
CA ALA A 414 -5.39 -28.18 24.53
C ALA A 414 -4.28 -27.33 25.18
N THR A 415 -4.49 -26.02 25.33
CA THR A 415 -3.61 -25.13 26.12
C THR A 415 -4.08 -24.93 27.55
N GLY A 416 -5.16 -25.62 27.96
CA GLY A 416 -5.73 -25.55 29.31
C GLY A 416 -6.90 -24.59 29.46
N ALA A 417 -7.42 -24.01 28.38
CA ALA A 417 -8.58 -23.13 28.46
C ALA A 417 -9.85 -23.89 28.84
N ASN A 418 -10.76 -23.21 29.54
CA ASN A 418 -12.13 -23.67 29.69
C ASN A 418 -12.82 -23.60 28.32
N HIS A 419 -13.09 -24.78 27.77
CA HIS A 419 -13.68 -24.95 26.44
C HIS A 419 -15.01 -24.18 26.28
N ASP A 420 -15.92 -24.29 27.25
CA ASP A 420 -17.26 -23.73 27.12
C ASP A 420 -17.25 -22.20 27.27
N GLN A 421 -16.45 -21.68 28.20
CA GLN A 421 -16.24 -20.23 28.32
C GLN A 421 -15.61 -19.65 27.05
N PHE A 422 -14.60 -20.34 26.49
CA PHE A 422 -13.96 -19.92 25.26
C PHE A 422 -14.94 -19.90 24.07
N LEU A 423 -15.72 -20.97 23.94
CA LEU A 423 -16.69 -21.10 22.85
C LEU A 423 -17.78 -20.02 22.94
N ASP A 424 -18.26 -19.70 24.14
CA ASP A 424 -19.22 -18.62 24.37
C ASP A 424 -18.63 -17.25 23.98
N SER A 425 -17.41 -16.94 24.46
CA SER A 425 -16.69 -15.69 24.13
C SER A 425 -16.52 -15.52 22.61
N LEU A 426 -16.14 -16.60 21.91
CA LEU A 426 -15.94 -16.57 20.46
C LEU A 426 -17.26 -16.47 19.67
N THR A 427 -18.30 -17.20 20.08
CA THR A 427 -19.57 -17.24 19.34
C THR A 427 -20.42 -15.98 19.53
N THR A 428 -20.28 -15.30 20.67
CA THR A 428 -20.88 -13.99 20.93
C THR A 428 -20.14 -12.85 20.23
N GLY A 429 -18.91 -13.10 19.75
CA GLY A 429 -18.08 -12.08 19.09
C GLY A 429 -17.58 -11.01 20.06
N ALA A 430 -17.29 -11.40 21.31
CA ALA A 430 -16.92 -10.49 22.40
C ALA A 430 -15.75 -9.55 22.04
N TYR A 431 -14.85 -10.01 21.16
CA TYR A 431 -13.63 -9.30 20.79
C TYR A 431 -13.61 -8.77 19.34
N ALA A 432 -14.73 -8.80 18.62
CA ALA A 432 -14.80 -8.27 17.26
C ALA A 432 -14.41 -6.77 17.18
N SER A 433 -14.74 -5.98 18.19
CA SER A 433 -14.38 -4.55 18.25
C SER A 433 -12.87 -4.34 18.43
N ALA A 434 -12.22 -5.19 19.24
CA ALA A 434 -10.78 -5.18 19.46
C ALA A 434 -10.03 -5.52 18.16
N VAL A 435 -10.44 -6.57 17.45
CA VAL A 435 -9.87 -6.92 16.13
C VAL A 435 -10.05 -5.77 15.13
N ARG A 436 -11.22 -5.13 15.07
CA ARG A 436 -11.42 -3.97 14.18
C ARG A 436 -10.55 -2.78 14.56
N SER A 437 -10.19 -2.62 15.84
CA SER A 437 -9.31 -1.54 16.26
C SER A 437 -7.86 -1.75 15.85
N THR A 438 -7.36 -2.99 15.88
CA THR A 438 -6.02 -3.31 15.36
C THR A 438 -5.95 -3.16 13.84
N ILE A 439 -7.03 -3.51 13.11
CA ILE A 439 -7.13 -3.26 11.66
C ILE A 439 -7.02 -1.77 11.36
N ARG A 440 -7.84 -0.91 12.02
CA ARG A 440 -7.77 0.54 11.79
C ARG A 440 -6.38 1.09 12.09
N LEU A 441 -5.75 0.66 13.18
CA LEU A 441 -4.40 1.08 13.50
C LEU A 441 -3.41 0.68 12.38
N GLY A 442 -3.49 -0.55 11.86
CA GLY A 442 -2.64 -0.97 10.73
C GLY A 442 -2.86 -0.12 9.48
N GLU A 443 -4.12 0.19 9.12
CA GLU A 443 -4.47 1.05 7.98
C GLU A 443 -3.96 2.49 8.15
N GLU A 444 -4.06 3.03 9.37
CA GLU A 444 -3.52 4.34 9.76
C GLU A 444 -2.00 4.37 9.63
N LEU A 445 -1.32 3.28 10.01
CA LEU A 445 0.13 3.13 9.91
C LEU A 445 0.63 2.69 8.53
N GLY A 446 -0.28 2.46 7.57
CA GLY A 446 0.08 2.11 6.20
C GLY A 446 0.43 0.63 5.99
N VAL A 447 0.07 -0.26 6.91
CA VAL A 447 0.26 -1.71 6.77
C VAL A 447 -0.53 -2.23 5.57
N ASP A 448 0.17 -2.77 4.57
CA ASP A 448 -0.39 -3.27 3.32
C ASP A 448 -0.35 -4.81 3.19
N GLY A 449 0.23 -5.51 4.18
CA GLY A 449 0.40 -6.95 4.18
C GLY A 449 0.70 -7.54 5.56
N THR A 450 0.80 -8.87 5.63
CA THR A 450 1.19 -9.57 6.86
C THR A 450 2.27 -10.64 6.61
N PRO A 451 3.22 -10.84 7.55
CA PRO A 451 3.38 -10.03 8.74
C PRO A 451 4.04 -8.69 8.41
N THR A 452 3.72 -7.63 9.16
CA THR A 452 4.45 -6.37 9.13
C THR A 452 4.81 -6.01 10.56
N PHE A 453 6.06 -5.59 10.77
CA PHE A 453 6.57 -5.28 12.10
C PHE A 453 6.94 -3.83 12.23
N PHE A 454 6.84 -3.29 13.44
CA PHE A 454 7.43 -2.00 13.80
C PHE A 454 8.32 -2.15 15.02
N ILE A 455 9.62 -1.89 14.88
CA ILE A 455 10.59 -1.91 15.98
C ILE A 455 10.85 -0.46 16.40
N ASN A 456 10.25 -0.06 17.53
CA ASN A 456 10.17 1.34 17.97
C ASN A 456 9.66 2.29 16.86
N GLY A 457 8.86 1.78 15.92
CA GLY A 457 8.35 2.53 14.77
C GLY A 457 9.12 2.29 13.45
N ARG A 458 10.26 1.60 13.45
CA ARG A 458 10.95 1.15 12.21
C ARG A 458 10.24 -0.03 11.62
N GLU A 459 9.71 0.13 10.41
CA GLU A 459 9.00 -0.96 9.73
C GLU A 459 9.95 -2.07 9.26
N ILE A 460 9.53 -3.32 9.45
CA ILE A 460 10.04 -4.50 8.72
C ILE A 460 8.85 -5.14 8.02
N PRO A 461 8.75 -5.06 6.68
CA PRO A 461 7.71 -5.76 5.96
C PRO A 461 8.06 -7.24 5.77
N GLY A 462 7.06 -8.09 5.90
CA GLY A 462 7.14 -9.52 5.64
C GLY A 462 7.93 -10.32 6.67
N ALA A 463 7.98 -11.63 6.45
CA ALA A 463 8.74 -12.57 7.28
C ALA A 463 10.25 -12.49 6.99
N ALA A 464 10.87 -11.38 7.40
CA ALA A 464 12.30 -11.18 7.25
C ALA A 464 13.12 -12.19 8.09
N PRO A 465 14.36 -12.52 7.68
CA PRO A 465 15.26 -13.35 8.47
C PRO A 465 15.60 -12.74 9.83
N TYR A 466 15.96 -13.58 10.81
CA TYR A 466 16.33 -13.15 12.16
C TYR A 466 17.38 -12.05 12.18
N GLU A 467 18.35 -12.09 11.27
CA GLU A 467 19.46 -11.12 11.21
C GLU A 467 18.97 -9.69 10.96
N VAL A 468 17.88 -9.52 10.23
CA VAL A 468 17.26 -8.20 9.99
C VAL A 468 16.66 -7.65 11.27
N PHE A 469 15.96 -8.49 12.03
CA PHE A 469 15.40 -8.12 13.34
C PHE A 469 16.51 -7.81 14.34
N ALA A 470 17.50 -8.71 14.46
CA ALA A 470 18.63 -8.55 15.36
C ALA A 470 19.38 -7.23 15.08
N GLN A 471 19.71 -6.95 13.82
CA GLN A 471 20.37 -5.70 13.43
C GLN A 471 19.58 -4.47 13.86
N MET A 472 18.25 -4.49 13.69
CA MET A 472 17.42 -3.33 14.01
C MET A 472 17.20 -3.18 15.52
N ILE A 473 16.98 -4.28 16.24
CA ILE A 473 16.86 -4.28 17.71
C ILE A 473 18.17 -3.80 18.34
N ASP A 474 19.33 -4.30 17.88
CA ASP A 474 20.64 -3.90 18.37
C ASP A 474 20.92 -2.41 18.10
N ALA A 475 20.50 -1.89 16.95
CA ALA A 475 20.61 -0.47 16.64
C ALA A 475 19.78 0.40 17.60
N GLU A 476 18.53 0.01 17.88
CA GLU A 476 17.67 0.71 18.84
C GLU A 476 18.21 0.64 20.27
N LEU A 477 18.80 -0.50 20.68
CA LEU A 477 19.43 -0.66 21.98
C LEU A 477 20.68 0.21 22.13
N ALA A 478 21.43 0.46 21.05
CA ALA A 478 22.62 1.31 21.09
C ALA A 478 22.30 2.80 21.22
N GLU A 479 21.07 3.22 20.91
CA GLU A 479 20.60 4.61 21.05
C GLU A 479 20.04 4.92 22.46
N LYS A 480 19.89 3.92 23.33
CA LYS A 480 19.38 4.04 24.71
C LYS A 480 20.52 3.92 25.73
#